data_AF-A0A8K0KDN2-F1
#
_entry.id   AF-A0A8K0KDN2-F1
#
_cell.length_a   1.000
_cell.length_b   1.000
_cell.length_c   1.000
_cell.angle_alpha   90.00
_cell.angle_beta   90.00
_cell.angle_gamma   90.00
#
_symmetry.space_group_name_H-M   'P 1'
#
loop_
_entity.id
_entity.type
_entity.pdbx_description
1 polymer ?
#
loop_
_entity_poly.entity_id
_entity_poly.type
_entity_poly.pdbx_seq_one_letter_code
_entity_poly.pdbx_strand_id
1 'polypeptide(L)'
;MCEGIVKFVLFIFNLICAYAVILCAIFIVEIVIASLAFVYRKDLEKVFDDAMNDLYHDEKDNQKIIDDVQLTFHCCGLHGPVNGLLPSSCCGKTEGICTNIGANAYKTGCYETVKDFILWSGNVLGGVAIGVAVVELIGIIFSCCMANEIKNLERRRGIA
;
A
#
# COMPACT_ATOMS: atom_id res chain seq x y z
N MET A 1 -10.95 47.52 15.83
CA MET A 1 -11.40 46.68 14.69
C MET A 1 -10.25 46.25 13.78
N CYS A 2 -9.31 47.15 13.44
CA CYS A 2 -8.14 46.83 12.61
C CYS A 2 -7.18 45.79 13.25
N GLU A 3 -6.86 45.89 14.55
CA GLU A 3 -5.92 44.93 15.18
C GLU A 3 -6.41 43.48 15.21
N GLY A 4 -7.72 43.27 15.41
CA GLY A 4 -8.30 41.92 15.42
C GLY A 4 -8.21 41.25 14.05
N ILE A 5 -8.42 42.03 12.98
CA ILE A 5 -8.31 41.55 11.59
C ILE A 5 -6.85 41.21 11.26
N VAL A 6 -5.88 42.04 11.69
CA VAL A 6 -4.45 41.78 11.45
C VAL A 6 -3.97 40.52 12.18
N LYS A 7 -4.33 40.33 13.46
CA LYS A 7 -3.99 39.11 14.22
C LYS A 7 -4.59 37.85 13.60
N PHE A 8 -5.83 37.93 13.10
CA PHE A 8 -6.50 36.83 12.42
C PHE A 8 -5.80 36.45 11.11
N VAL A 9 -5.40 37.42 10.29
CA VAL A 9 -4.66 37.20 9.04
C VAL A 9 -3.29 36.57 9.31
N LEU A 10 -2.57 37.05 10.33
CA LEU A 10 -1.24 36.55 10.68
C LEU A 10 -1.29 35.12 11.25
N PHE A 11 -2.34 34.79 12.00
CA PHE A 11 -2.61 33.42 12.46
C PHE A 11 -2.87 32.46 11.29
N ILE A 12 -3.70 32.86 10.32
CA ILE A 12 -3.98 32.06 9.12
C ILE A 12 -2.72 31.85 8.29
N PHE A 13 -1.90 32.89 8.12
CA PHE A 13 -0.64 32.79 7.39
C PHE A 13 0.32 31.75 8.01
N ASN A 14 0.51 31.80 9.34
CA ASN A 14 1.34 30.81 10.03
C ASN A 14 0.81 29.38 9.88
N LEU A 15 -0.52 29.19 9.87
CA LEU A 15 -1.13 27.89 9.69
C LEU A 15 -0.90 27.32 8.28
N ILE A 16 -0.96 28.17 7.25
CA ILE A 16 -0.71 27.77 5.85
C ILE A 16 0.77 27.48 5.61
N CYS A 17 1.67 28.27 6.20
CA CYS A 17 3.10 27.97 6.14
C CYS A 17 3.43 26.64 6.82
N ALA A 18 2.89 26.39 8.01
CA ALA A 18 3.07 25.11 8.71
C ALA A 18 2.53 23.94 7.88
N TYR A 19 1.34 24.10 7.28
CA TYR A 19 0.76 23.10 6.37
C TYR A 19 1.67 22.80 5.18
N ALA A 20 2.19 23.83 4.49
CA ALA A 20 3.09 23.65 3.36
C ALA A 20 4.39 22.93 3.75
N VAL A 21 4.98 23.25 4.91
CA VAL A 21 6.17 22.54 5.40
C VAL A 21 5.89 21.07 5.66
N ILE A 22 4.74 20.74 6.26
CA ILE A 22 4.34 19.36 6.51
C ILE A 22 4.14 18.61 5.19
N LEU A 23 3.44 19.20 4.21
CA LEU A 23 3.26 18.58 2.89
C LEU A 23 4.60 18.33 2.18
N CYS A 24 5.52 19.29 2.23
CA CYS A 24 6.87 19.09 1.67
C CYS A 24 7.61 17.94 2.36
N ALA A 25 7.46 17.80 3.69
CA ALA A 25 8.08 16.70 4.42
C ALA A 25 7.48 15.34 4.03
N ILE A 26 6.16 15.27 3.85
CA ILE A 26 5.48 14.04 3.41
C ILE A 26 5.93 13.68 1.98
N PHE A 27 5.95 14.64 1.06
CA PHE A 27 6.42 14.43 -0.31
C PHE A 27 7.86 13.89 -0.38
N ILE A 28 8.76 14.38 0.48
CA ILE A 28 10.14 13.84 0.58
C ILE A 28 10.12 12.39 1.05
N VAL A 29 9.30 12.06 2.06
CA VAL A 29 9.15 10.69 2.56
C VAL A 29 8.58 9.78 1.48
N GLU A 30 7.62 10.23 0.68
CA GLU A 30 7.08 9.46 -0.46
C GLU A 30 8.17 9.10 -1.47
N ILE A 31 9.04 10.05 -1.81
CA ILE A 31 10.17 9.80 -2.72
C ILE A 31 11.14 8.76 -2.14
N VAL A 32 11.43 8.86 -0.84
CA VAL A 32 12.30 7.88 -0.15
C VAL A 32 11.67 6.49 -0.22
N ILE A 33 10.41 6.35 0.17
CA ILE A 33 9.69 5.06 0.14
C ILE A 33 9.65 4.51 -1.29
N ALA A 34 9.35 5.33 -2.29
CA ALA A 34 9.32 4.91 -3.69
C ALA A 34 10.68 4.41 -4.19
N SER A 35 11.76 5.10 -3.81
CA SER A 35 13.12 4.68 -4.17
C SER A 35 13.53 3.36 -3.51
N LEU A 36 13.24 3.19 -2.21
CA LEU A 36 13.50 1.95 -1.49
C LEU A 36 12.69 0.80 -2.07
N ALA A 37 11.39 1.02 -2.33
CA ALA A 37 10.54 0.04 -2.96
C ALA A 37 11.05 -0.37 -4.34
N PHE A 38 11.65 0.53 -5.11
CA PHE A 38 12.25 0.21 -6.41
C PHE A 38 13.53 -0.62 -6.27
N VAL A 39 14.40 -0.29 -5.33
CA VAL A 39 15.66 -1.02 -5.10
C VAL A 39 15.39 -2.44 -4.58
N TYR A 40 14.48 -2.59 -3.63
CA TYR A 40 14.21 -3.87 -2.96
C TYR A 40 13.23 -4.79 -3.69
N ARG A 41 12.75 -4.46 -4.91
CA ARG A 41 11.76 -5.30 -5.62
C ARG A 41 12.20 -6.75 -5.75
N LYS A 42 13.45 -6.97 -6.16
CA LYS A 42 13.98 -8.33 -6.38
C LYS A 42 14.20 -9.10 -5.08
N ASP A 43 14.58 -8.40 -4.02
CA ASP A 43 14.77 -9.02 -2.72
C ASP A 43 13.43 -9.40 -2.11
N LEU A 44 12.39 -8.57 -2.30
CA LEU A 44 11.02 -8.89 -1.92
C LEU A 44 10.50 -10.13 -2.65
N GLU A 45 10.74 -10.25 -3.96
CA GLU A 45 10.37 -11.46 -4.71
C GLU A 45 11.06 -12.71 -4.15
N LYS A 46 12.36 -12.65 -3.87
CA LYS A 46 13.08 -13.79 -3.26
C LYS A 46 12.60 -14.14 -1.87
N VAL A 47 12.40 -13.14 -1.01
CA VAL A 47 11.87 -13.34 0.35
C VAL A 47 10.48 -13.98 0.29
N PHE A 48 9.65 -13.56 -0.66
CA PHE A 48 8.35 -14.17 -0.89
C PHE A 48 8.47 -15.63 -1.36
N ASP A 49 9.37 -15.89 -2.32
CA ASP A 49 9.64 -17.24 -2.81
C ASP A 49 10.12 -18.16 -1.69
N ASP A 50 11.09 -17.72 -0.90
CA ASP A 50 11.65 -18.47 0.23
C ASP A 50 10.59 -18.69 1.32
N ALA A 51 9.80 -17.67 1.65
CA ALA A 51 8.73 -17.78 2.65
C ALA A 51 7.64 -18.77 2.23
N MET A 52 7.21 -18.74 0.96
CA MET A 52 6.22 -19.70 0.46
C MET A 52 6.79 -21.13 0.42
N ASN A 53 8.04 -21.30 0.03
CA ASN A 53 8.67 -22.62 0.06
C ASN A 53 8.82 -23.15 1.49
N ASP A 54 9.23 -22.32 2.45
CA ASP A 54 9.40 -22.69 3.86
C ASP A 54 8.07 -23.05 4.52
N LEU A 55 7.02 -22.25 4.26
CA LEU A 55 5.66 -22.51 4.73
C LEU A 55 5.18 -23.90 4.31
N TYR A 56 5.42 -24.29 3.04
CA TYR A 56 4.99 -25.58 2.49
C TYR A 56 5.97 -26.73 2.73
N HIS A 57 7.21 -26.48 3.16
CA HIS A 57 8.17 -27.52 3.50
C HIS A 57 7.78 -28.25 4.80
N ASP A 58 7.36 -27.51 5.83
CA ASP A 58 6.84 -28.05 7.09
C ASP A 58 5.31 -27.97 7.15
N GLU A 59 4.65 -28.58 6.16
CA GLU A 59 3.18 -28.55 6.01
C GLU A 59 2.43 -28.99 7.28
N LYS A 60 2.99 -29.92 8.06
CA LYS A 60 2.34 -30.43 9.29
C LYS A 60 2.29 -29.42 10.42
N ASP A 61 3.35 -28.62 10.58
CA ASP A 61 3.43 -27.61 11.64
C ASP A 61 2.72 -26.31 11.21
N ASN A 62 2.74 -26.03 9.90
CA ASN A 62 2.14 -24.82 9.31
C ASN A 62 0.72 -25.03 8.75
N GLN A 63 0.09 -26.20 8.99
CA GLN A 63 -1.17 -26.58 8.36
C GLN A 63 -2.27 -25.53 8.52
N LYS A 64 -2.39 -24.91 9.70
CA LYS A 64 -3.38 -23.85 9.94
C LYS A 64 -3.18 -22.62 9.04
N ILE A 65 -1.92 -22.21 8.85
CA ILE A 65 -1.58 -21.05 8.02
C ILE A 65 -1.84 -21.39 6.56
N ILE A 66 -1.46 -22.60 6.13
CA ILE A 66 -1.72 -23.09 4.78
C ILE A 66 -3.22 -23.14 4.50
N ASP A 67 -4.02 -23.67 5.42
CA ASP A 67 -5.47 -23.74 5.31
C ASP A 67 -6.10 -22.35 5.16
N ASP A 68 -5.66 -21.37 5.98
CA ASP A 68 -6.13 -19.99 5.89
C ASP A 68 -5.75 -19.33 4.56
N VAL A 69 -4.52 -19.56 4.07
CA VAL A 69 -4.09 -19.07 2.75
C VAL A 69 -4.94 -19.69 1.64
N GLN A 70 -5.16 -21.00 1.67
CA GLN A 70 -5.97 -21.70 0.65
C GLN A 70 -7.42 -21.23 0.62
N LEU A 71 -8.02 -21.00 1.79
CA LEU A 71 -9.38 -20.47 1.91
C LEU A 71 -9.49 -19.01 1.49
N THR A 72 -8.50 -18.18 1.85
CA THR A 72 -8.50 -16.73 1.56
C THR A 72 -8.26 -16.47 0.08
N PHE A 73 -7.35 -17.20 -0.54
CA PHE A 73 -6.93 -16.99 -1.92
C PHE A 73 -7.56 -17.98 -2.91
N HIS A 74 -8.42 -18.89 -2.45
CA HIS A 74 -9.09 -19.89 -3.28
C HIS A 74 -8.11 -20.66 -4.18
N CYS A 75 -7.00 -21.08 -3.59
CA CYS A 75 -5.90 -21.78 -4.23
C CYS A 75 -5.63 -23.11 -3.52
N CYS A 76 -4.86 -24.01 -4.13
CA CYS A 76 -4.51 -25.28 -3.51
C CYS A 76 -3.07 -25.68 -3.82
N GLY A 77 -2.33 -26.07 -2.76
CA GLY A 77 -0.92 -26.44 -2.85
C GLY A 77 -0.03 -25.25 -3.24
N LEU A 78 1.28 -25.47 -3.23
CA LEU A 78 2.25 -24.42 -3.58
C LEU A 78 2.13 -24.01 -5.05
N HIS A 79 2.35 -24.94 -5.98
CA HIS A 79 2.25 -24.74 -7.43
C HIS A 79 1.04 -25.43 -8.06
N GLY A 80 0.06 -25.81 -7.23
CA GLY A 80 -1.16 -26.49 -7.65
C GLY A 80 -1.47 -27.72 -6.80
N PRO A 81 -2.65 -28.32 -7.01
CA PRO A 81 -3.12 -29.44 -6.21
C PRO A 81 -2.32 -30.71 -6.55
N VAL A 82 -1.82 -31.40 -5.52
CA VAL A 82 -1.14 -32.71 -5.68
C VAL A 82 -2.15 -33.84 -5.93
N ASN A 83 -1.72 -34.96 -6.49
CA ASN A 83 -2.59 -36.13 -6.66
C ASN A 83 -2.76 -36.85 -5.32
N GLY A 84 -4.00 -36.98 -4.85
CA GLY A 84 -4.30 -37.74 -3.63
C GLY A 84 -5.41 -37.14 -2.79
N LEU A 85 -5.30 -37.39 -1.48
CA LEU A 85 -6.14 -36.77 -0.46
C LEU A 85 -5.57 -35.38 -0.15
N LEU A 86 -6.43 -34.37 -0.24
CA LEU A 86 -6.09 -32.97 0.01
C LEU A 86 -6.70 -32.51 1.34
N PRO A 87 -6.14 -31.46 1.96
CA PRO A 87 -6.80 -30.79 3.06
C PRO A 87 -8.15 -30.21 2.61
N SER A 88 -9.11 -30.12 3.53
CA SER A 88 -10.48 -29.68 3.24
C SER A 88 -10.54 -28.21 2.77
N SER A 89 -9.59 -27.39 3.21
CA SER A 89 -9.33 -26.00 2.80
C SER A 89 -9.15 -25.84 1.29
N CYS A 90 -8.46 -26.77 0.62
CA CYS A 90 -8.34 -26.82 -0.85
C CYS A 90 -9.68 -26.98 -1.60
N CYS A 91 -10.75 -27.38 -0.92
CA CYS A 91 -12.09 -27.54 -1.48
C CYS A 91 -13.08 -26.49 -0.95
N GLY A 92 -12.62 -25.48 -0.19
CA GLY A 92 -13.49 -24.47 0.43
C GLY A 92 -14.45 -25.03 1.48
N LYS A 93 -14.10 -26.17 2.10
CA LYS A 93 -14.92 -26.85 3.11
C LYS A 93 -14.17 -26.92 4.43
N THR A 94 -14.89 -26.87 5.54
CA THR A 94 -14.32 -27.08 6.87
C THR A 94 -14.07 -28.55 7.17
N GLU A 95 -14.90 -29.46 6.61
CA GLU A 95 -14.78 -30.91 6.79
C GLU A 95 -15.18 -31.68 5.54
N GLY A 96 -14.70 -32.93 5.44
CA GLY A 96 -15.02 -33.87 4.37
C GLY A 96 -13.81 -34.26 3.50
N ILE A 97 -14.00 -35.29 2.68
CA ILE A 97 -12.95 -35.81 1.80
C ILE A 97 -12.77 -34.86 0.61
N CYS A 98 -11.60 -34.23 0.52
CA CYS A 98 -11.17 -33.44 -0.63
C CYS A 98 -10.17 -34.25 -1.46
N THR A 99 -10.39 -34.36 -2.76
CA THR A 99 -9.46 -35.03 -3.68
C THR A 99 -9.30 -34.21 -4.95
N ASN A 100 -8.11 -34.31 -5.55
CA ASN A 100 -7.82 -33.71 -6.86
C ASN A 100 -8.66 -34.33 -8.00
N ILE A 101 -9.12 -35.57 -7.81
CA ILE A 101 -9.81 -36.39 -8.83
C ILE A 101 -11.32 -36.06 -8.88
N GLY A 102 -11.92 -35.61 -7.77
CA GLY A 102 -13.25 -35.00 -7.79
C GLY A 102 -13.11 -33.53 -8.16
N ALA A 103 -13.95 -33.01 -9.05
CA ALA A 103 -13.87 -31.64 -9.60
C ALA A 103 -14.07 -30.48 -8.59
N ASN A 104 -13.79 -30.69 -7.31
CA ASN A 104 -14.16 -29.82 -6.19
C ASN A 104 -12.96 -29.09 -5.57
N ALA A 105 -11.73 -29.40 -5.97
CA ALA A 105 -10.53 -28.72 -5.48
C ALA A 105 -10.18 -27.49 -6.33
N TYR A 106 -9.59 -26.47 -5.72
CA TYR A 106 -9.01 -25.34 -6.44
C TYR A 106 -7.87 -25.82 -7.35
N LYS A 107 -7.85 -25.34 -8.59
CA LYS A 107 -6.89 -25.78 -9.62
C LYS A 107 -5.62 -24.92 -9.67
N THR A 108 -5.66 -23.75 -9.06
CA THR A 108 -4.56 -22.77 -9.11
C THR A 108 -3.65 -22.96 -7.90
N GLY A 109 -2.33 -22.86 -8.12
CA GLY A 109 -1.34 -22.85 -7.04
C GLY A 109 -1.41 -21.58 -6.20
N CYS A 110 -1.13 -21.71 -4.91
CA CYS A 110 -1.13 -20.60 -3.98
C CYS A 110 0.05 -19.65 -4.19
N TYR A 111 1.20 -20.15 -4.66
CA TYR A 111 2.33 -19.32 -4.99
C TYR A 111 1.96 -18.27 -6.06
N GLU A 112 1.41 -18.72 -7.19
CA GLU A 112 1.04 -17.85 -8.30
C GLU A 112 -0.09 -16.91 -7.90
N THR A 113 -1.12 -17.43 -7.22
CA THR A 113 -2.30 -16.64 -6.84
C THR A 113 -1.95 -15.53 -5.85
N VAL A 114 -1.14 -15.83 -4.84
CA VAL A 114 -0.72 -14.84 -3.84
C VAL A 114 0.26 -13.85 -4.46
N LYS A 115 1.18 -14.30 -5.32
CA LYS A 115 2.08 -13.42 -6.06
C LYS A 115 1.32 -12.43 -6.91
N ASP A 116 0.35 -12.91 -7.70
CA ASP A 116 -0.49 -12.06 -8.55
C ASP A 116 -1.31 -11.07 -7.71
N PHE A 117 -1.82 -11.50 -6.56
CA PHE A 117 -2.49 -10.61 -5.63
C PHE A 117 -1.57 -9.50 -5.10
N ILE A 118 -0.36 -9.83 -4.66
CA ILE A 118 0.63 -8.85 -4.18
C ILE A 118 0.99 -7.86 -5.30
N LEU A 119 1.19 -8.33 -6.52
CA LEU A 119 1.49 -7.47 -7.67
C LEU A 119 0.31 -6.56 -8.01
N TRP A 120 -0.92 -7.08 -7.96
CA TRP A 120 -2.12 -6.29 -8.20
C TRP A 120 -2.32 -5.22 -7.12
N SER A 121 -2.23 -5.60 -5.84
CA SER A 121 -2.32 -4.66 -4.72
C SER A 121 -1.20 -3.62 -4.77
N GLY A 122 0.03 -4.03 -5.13
CA GLY A 122 1.16 -3.12 -5.31
C GLY A 122 0.92 -2.08 -6.40
N ASN A 123 0.33 -2.47 -7.53
CA ASN A 123 -0.04 -1.54 -8.59
C ASN A 123 -1.13 -0.55 -8.16
N VAL A 124 -2.14 -1.01 -7.43
CA VAL A 124 -3.20 -0.14 -6.88
C VAL A 124 -2.61 0.86 -5.88
N LEU A 125 -1.81 0.39 -4.93
CA LEU A 125 -1.13 1.24 -3.94
C LEU A 125 -0.19 2.25 -4.60
N GLY A 126 0.55 1.83 -5.63
CA GLY A 126 1.40 2.72 -6.42
C GLY A 126 0.60 3.83 -7.11
N GLY A 127 -0.57 3.49 -7.68
CA GLY A 127 -1.47 4.48 -8.28
C GLY A 127 -2.02 5.47 -7.24
N VAL A 128 -2.42 5.00 -6.07
CA VAL A 128 -2.87 5.86 -4.96
C VAL A 128 -1.75 6.81 -4.51
N ALA A 129 -0.53 6.31 -4.32
CA ALA A 129 0.62 7.13 -3.93
C ALA A 129 0.91 8.25 -4.95
N ILE A 130 0.85 7.95 -6.25
CA ILE A 130 1.00 8.98 -7.29
C ILE A 130 -0.13 10.02 -7.20
N GLY A 131 -1.36 9.58 -6.93
CA GLY A 131 -2.49 10.48 -6.73
C GLY A 131 -2.28 11.43 -5.55
N VAL A 132 -1.79 10.91 -4.42
CA VAL A 132 -1.44 11.70 -3.23
C VAL A 132 -0.37 12.72 -3.59
N ALA A 133 0.74 12.29 -4.20
CA ALA A 133 1.82 13.18 -4.63
C ALA A 133 1.33 14.37 -5.49
N VAL A 134 0.39 14.13 -6.42
CA VAL A 134 -0.20 15.21 -7.25
C VAL A 134 -1.02 16.19 -6.40
N VAL A 135 -1.84 15.69 -5.48
CA VAL A 135 -2.64 16.54 -4.58
C VAL A 135 -1.74 17.37 -3.66
N GLU A 136 -0.65 16.79 -3.16
CA GLU A 136 0.34 17.50 -2.34
C GLU A 136 1.01 18.64 -3.12
N LEU A 137 1.45 18.37 -4.36
CA LEU A 137 2.03 19.39 -5.23
C LEU A 137 1.06 20.55 -5.47
N ILE A 138 -0.21 20.25 -5.71
CA ILE A 138 -1.26 21.27 -5.83
C ILE A 138 -1.37 22.08 -4.53
N GLY A 139 -1.38 21.41 -3.37
CA GLY A 139 -1.41 22.06 -2.06
C GLY A 139 -0.22 22.99 -1.81
N ILE A 140 0.98 22.57 -2.21
CA ILE A 140 2.20 23.38 -2.12
C ILE A 140 2.11 24.60 -3.05
N ILE A 141 1.67 24.43 -4.30
CA ILE A 141 1.49 25.53 -5.26
C ILE A 141 0.49 26.57 -4.72
N PHE A 142 -0.68 26.13 -4.25
CA PHE A 142 -1.69 27.04 -3.68
C PHE A 142 -1.17 27.79 -2.46
N SER A 143 -0.44 27.09 -1.57
CA SER A 143 0.17 27.71 -0.39
C SER A 143 1.20 28.79 -0.78
N CYS A 144 2.04 28.51 -1.79
CA CYS A 144 3.00 29.48 -2.33
C CYS A 144 2.31 30.69 -2.98
N CYS A 145 1.26 30.47 -3.78
CA CYS A 145 0.48 31.55 -4.40
C CYS A 145 -0.13 32.47 -3.34
N MET A 146 -0.74 31.91 -2.30
CA MET A 146 -1.34 32.69 -1.22
C MET A 146 -0.28 33.45 -0.40
N ALA A 147 0.86 32.83 -0.10
CA ALA A 147 1.97 33.51 0.58
C ALA A 147 2.52 34.69 -0.25
N ASN A 148 2.57 34.54 -1.58
CA ASN A 148 3.03 35.60 -2.49
C ASN A 148 2.04 36.78 -2.53
N GLU A 149 0.73 36.50 -2.49
CA GLU A 149 -0.29 37.55 -2.46
C GLU A 149 -0.24 38.36 -1.15
N ILE A 150 0.00 37.72 0.00
CA ILE A 150 0.16 38.41 1.29
C ILE A 150 1.39 39.32 1.27
N LYS A 151 2.53 38.84 0.77
CA LYS A 151 3.74 39.67 0.60
C LYS A 151 3.49 40.86 -0.33
N ASN A 152 2.71 40.67 -1.40
CA ASN A 152 2.32 41.75 -2.29
C ASN A 152 1.40 42.78 -1.61
N LEU A 153 0.47 42.34 -0.76
CA LEU A 153 -0.40 43.22 0.02
C LEU A 153 0.39 44.04 1.06
N GLU A 154 1.36 43.44 1.75
CA GLU A 154 2.28 44.15 2.64
C GLU A 154 3.07 45.23 1.90
N ARG A 155 3.61 44.90 0.71
CA ARG A 155 4.31 45.87 -0.15
C ARG A 155 3.40 47.01 -0.60
N ARG A 156 2.15 46.73 -1.00
CA ARG A 156 1.18 47.77 -1.40
C ARG A 156 0.76 48.68 -0.24
N ARG A 157 0.77 48.18 1.00
CA ARG A 157 0.41 48.95 2.20
C ARG A 157 1.58 49.75 2.80
N GLY A 158 2.80 49.61 2.26
CA GLY A 158 3.97 50.37 2.71
C GLY A 158 4.43 50.01 4.13
N ILE A 159 4.15 48.79 4.59
CA ILE A 159 4.51 48.28 5.94
C ILE A 159 5.82 47.47 5.86
N ALA A 160 6.67 47.76 4.88
CA ALA A 160 7.98 47.11 4.70
C ALA A 160 9.07 47.83 5.51
#